data_AF-B4FLG3-F1
#
_entry.id   AF-B4FLG3-F1
#
_cell.length_a   1.000
_cell.length_b   1.000
_cell.length_c   1.000
_cell.angle_alpha   90.00
_cell.angle_beta   90.00
_cell.angle_gamma   90.00
#
_symmetry.space_group_name_H-M   'P 1'
#
loop_
_entity.id
_entity.type
_entity.pdbx_description
1 polymer ?
#
loop_
_entity_poly.entity_id
_entity_poly.type
_entity_poly.pdbx_seq_one_letter_code
_entity_poly.pdbx_strand_id
1 'polypeptide(L)'
;MVTKLCSNFKLIQETIEKWFLIDVIVADEEIIPGPPLPPECNTELHTDYGGTAVRWGLTHHKESAADCCQACIDQAKRARPGALKCNIWVYCPSEYGCYSPDKYEHKHQECWLKQVFSVVVYVYI
;
A
#
# COMPACT_ATOMS: atom_id res chain seq x y z
N MET A 1 0.00 -52.82 26.28
CA MET A 1 0.70 -52.56 25.01
C MET A 1 1.04 -51.08 24.96
N VAL A 2 2.13 -50.66 25.61
CA VAL A 2 2.67 -49.28 25.46
C VAL A 2 4.18 -49.38 25.68
N THR A 3 4.94 -49.44 24.60
CA THR A 3 6.41 -49.46 24.63
C THR A 3 6.99 -48.05 24.61
N LYS A 4 8.06 -47.89 25.39
CA LYS A 4 8.84 -46.69 25.69
C LYS A 4 9.67 -46.19 24.49
N LEU A 5 9.69 -44.87 24.34
CA LEU A 5 10.80 -43.95 23.98
C LEU A 5 12.04 -44.49 23.25
N CYS A 6 12.37 -43.93 22.08
CA CYS A 6 13.53 -43.04 21.88
C CYS A 6 13.61 -42.50 20.42
N SER A 7 14.22 -41.31 20.28
CA SER A 7 14.80 -40.75 19.04
C SER A 7 13.90 -39.90 18.13
N ASN A 8 13.81 -38.59 18.40
CA ASN A 8 14.29 -37.53 17.50
C ASN A 8 13.81 -36.14 17.96
N PHE A 9 14.54 -35.51 18.89
CA PHE A 9 14.33 -34.11 19.24
C PHE A 9 14.63 -33.15 18.06
N LYS A 10 15.36 -33.63 17.04
CA LYS A 10 15.74 -32.85 15.86
C LYS A 10 14.59 -32.64 14.85
N LEU A 11 13.60 -33.54 14.80
CA LEU A 11 12.44 -33.39 13.91
C LEU A 11 11.40 -32.39 14.44
N ILE A 12 11.34 -32.19 15.76
CA ILE A 12 10.38 -31.27 16.37
C ILE A 12 10.78 -29.82 16.04
N GLN A 13 12.08 -29.53 15.96
CA GLN A 13 12.57 -28.18 15.68
C GLN A 13 12.37 -27.77 14.21
N GLU A 14 12.52 -28.69 13.25
CA GLU A 14 12.21 -28.43 11.83
C GLU A 14 10.70 -28.27 11.57
N THR A 15 9.87 -28.82 12.46
CA THR A 15 8.41 -28.67 12.37
C THR A 15 7.98 -27.32 12.92
N ILE A 16 8.59 -26.80 14.00
CA ILE A 16 8.26 -25.48 14.54
C ILE A 16 8.50 -24.35 13.51
N GLU A 17 9.57 -24.39 12.70
CA GLU A 17 9.78 -23.39 11.64
C GLU A 17 8.75 -23.46 10.51
N LYS A 18 8.24 -24.65 10.17
CA LYS A 18 7.16 -24.81 9.19
C LYS A 18 5.80 -24.35 9.69
N TRP A 19 5.55 -24.43 10.99
CA TRP A 19 4.29 -23.97 11.59
C TRP A 19 4.32 -22.47 11.92
N PHE A 20 5.50 -21.89 12.20
CA PHE A 20 5.67 -20.42 12.22
C PHE A 20 5.45 -19.76 10.85
N LEU A 21 5.58 -20.53 9.76
CA LEU A 21 5.24 -20.11 8.39
C LEU A 21 3.74 -20.24 8.04
N ILE A 22 2.95 -20.97 8.83
CA ILE A 22 1.52 -21.25 8.53
C ILE A 22 0.57 -20.49 9.46
N ASP A 23 1.02 -20.09 10.65
CA ASP A 23 0.29 -19.13 11.48
C ASP A 23 0.39 -17.68 10.96
N VAL A 24 0.95 -17.48 9.74
CA VAL A 24 0.54 -16.38 8.84
C VAL A 24 -0.86 -16.68 8.29
N ILE A 25 -1.79 -16.99 9.18
CA ILE A 25 -3.21 -16.76 9.03
C ILE A 25 -3.42 -15.25 9.12
N VAL A 26 -2.96 -14.51 8.12
CA VAL A 26 -3.47 -13.14 7.91
C VAL A 26 -4.88 -13.33 7.37
N ALA A 27 -5.84 -13.33 8.29
CA ALA A 27 -7.24 -13.18 7.97
C ALA A 27 -7.40 -11.83 7.25
N ASP A 28 -7.63 -11.89 5.93
CA ASP A 28 -8.34 -10.87 5.15
C ASP A 28 -7.96 -9.40 5.43
N GLU A 29 -6.68 -9.12 5.65
CA GLU A 29 -6.13 -7.78 5.46
C GLU A 29 -5.41 -7.79 4.12
N GLU A 30 -5.99 -7.10 3.14
CA GLU A 30 -5.41 -7.02 1.80
C GLU A 30 -3.98 -6.54 1.85
N ILE A 31 -3.08 -7.39 1.38
CA ILE A 31 -1.65 -7.14 1.42
C ILE A 31 -1.33 -6.07 0.37
N ILE A 32 -0.79 -4.93 0.79
CA ILE A 32 -0.24 -3.94 -0.12
C ILE A 32 1.02 -4.50 -0.76
N PRO A 33 1.07 -4.69 -2.09
CA PRO A 33 2.25 -5.23 -2.74
C PRO A 33 3.41 -4.23 -2.69
N GLY A 34 4.60 -4.76 -2.40
CA GLY A 34 5.87 -4.00 -2.43
C GLY A 34 6.55 -3.87 -1.07
N PRO A 35 7.51 -2.94 -0.94
CA PRO A 35 8.18 -2.63 0.32
C PRO A 35 7.20 -2.14 1.39
N PRO A 36 7.53 -2.29 2.69
CA PRO A 36 6.70 -1.74 3.75
C PRO A 36 6.58 -0.23 3.61
N LEU A 37 5.39 0.29 3.91
CA LEU A 37 5.13 1.72 3.90
C LEU A 37 5.93 2.45 4.99
N PRO A 38 6.51 3.63 4.69
CA PRO A 38 7.05 4.49 5.73
C PRO A 38 5.98 4.83 6.78
N PRO A 39 6.33 4.98 8.06
CA PRO A 39 5.36 5.24 9.14
C PRO A 39 4.52 6.50 8.92
N GLU A 40 5.03 7.47 8.16
CA GLU A 40 4.33 8.74 7.90
C GLU A 40 3.21 8.60 6.85
N CYS A 41 3.17 7.48 6.13
CA CYS A 41 2.35 7.34 4.92
C CYS A 41 0.89 6.97 5.17
N ASN A 42 0.50 6.61 6.40
CA ASN A 42 -0.88 6.39 6.89
C ASN A 42 -1.88 6.01 5.78
N THR A 43 -1.72 4.80 5.23
CA THR A 43 -2.54 4.34 4.11
C THR A 43 -3.90 3.85 4.58
N GLU A 44 -4.92 4.10 3.79
CA GLU A 44 -6.23 3.47 3.93
C GLU A 44 -6.51 2.69 2.65
N LEU A 45 -6.89 1.42 2.78
CA LEU A 45 -7.19 0.55 1.65
C LEU A 45 -8.51 0.99 0.99
N HIS A 46 -8.68 0.66 -0.29
CA HIS A 46 -9.91 0.96 -1.06
C HIS A 46 -10.40 2.41 -1.00
N THR A 47 -9.47 3.34 -0.83
CA THR A 47 -9.79 4.73 -0.58
C THR A 47 -9.16 5.63 -1.65
N ASP A 48 -10.02 6.41 -2.32
CA ASP A 48 -9.57 7.52 -3.16
C ASP A 48 -9.90 8.85 -2.47
N TYR A 49 -8.92 9.75 -2.46
CA TYR A 49 -9.02 11.05 -1.85
C TYR A 49 -9.21 12.13 -2.92
N GLY A 50 -10.30 12.89 -2.82
CA GLY A 50 -10.55 14.06 -3.65
C GLY A 50 -9.58 15.20 -3.32
N GLY A 51 -8.96 15.82 -4.33
CA GLY A 51 -7.97 16.88 -4.15
C GLY A 51 -7.43 17.45 -5.46
N THR A 52 -6.64 18.53 -5.36
CA THR A 52 -5.97 19.10 -6.54
C THR A 52 -4.71 18.29 -6.85
N ALA A 53 -4.63 17.71 -8.05
CA ALA A 53 -3.45 16.97 -8.48
C ALA A 53 -2.24 17.90 -8.62
N VAL A 54 -1.21 17.69 -7.79
CA VAL A 54 0.12 18.32 -7.96
C VAL A 54 1.02 17.48 -8.86
N ARG A 55 0.69 16.19 -9.04
CA ARG A 55 1.21 15.32 -10.10
C ARG A 55 0.10 14.37 -10.54
N TRP A 56 -0.13 14.29 -11.85
CA TRP A 56 -1.17 13.48 -12.46
C TRP A 56 -0.75 12.01 -12.56
N GLY A 57 -1.56 11.10 -12.01
CA GLY A 57 -1.28 9.66 -12.01
C GLY A 57 -1.28 9.02 -13.40
N LEU A 58 -2.10 9.52 -14.33
CA LEU A 58 -2.16 9.07 -15.74
C LEU A 58 -0.80 9.06 -16.47
N THR A 59 0.16 9.83 -15.96
CA THR A 59 1.52 9.93 -16.53
C THR A 59 2.61 9.74 -15.47
N HIS A 60 2.22 9.32 -14.25
CA HIS A 60 3.11 9.16 -13.13
C HIS A 60 2.88 7.81 -12.47
N HIS A 61 3.60 6.81 -12.96
CA HIS A 61 3.52 5.45 -12.42
C HIS A 61 4.63 5.19 -11.40
N LYS A 62 4.31 4.33 -10.43
CA LYS A 62 5.23 3.83 -9.40
C LYS A 62 5.00 2.35 -9.19
N GLU A 63 6.04 1.62 -8.83
CA GLU A 63 5.97 0.15 -8.67
C GLU A 63 5.23 -0.26 -7.38
N SER A 64 5.15 0.64 -6.40
CA SER A 64 4.55 0.36 -5.11
C SER A 64 3.87 1.57 -4.47
N ALA A 65 2.99 1.30 -3.51
CA ALA A 65 2.39 2.32 -2.66
C ALA A 65 3.45 3.10 -1.87
N ALA A 66 4.50 2.42 -1.39
CA ALA A 66 5.62 3.05 -0.68
C ALA A 66 6.36 4.05 -1.56
N ASP A 67 6.63 3.71 -2.82
CA ASP A 67 7.27 4.63 -3.76
C ASP A 67 6.37 5.82 -4.10
N CYS A 68 5.05 5.61 -4.14
CA CYS A 68 4.09 6.69 -4.35
C CYS A 68 4.04 7.65 -3.17
N CYS A 69 4.00 7.14 -1.94
CA CYS A 69 4.10 7.97 -0.75
C CYS A 69 5.42 8.75 -0.70
N GLN A 70 6.56 8.09 -0.96
CA GLN A 70 7.85 8.77 -0.96
C GLN A 70 7.89 9.88 -2.01
N ALA A 71 7.28 9.67 -3.19
CA ALA A 71 7.16 10.71 -4.20
C ALA A 71 6.32 11.91 -3.72
N CYS A 72 5.28 11.70 -2.92
CA CYS A 72 4.51 12.77 -2.28
C CYS A 72 5.39 13.59 -1.35
N ILE A 73 6.10 12.92 -0.44
CA ILE A 73 7.02 13.56 0.51
C ILE A 73 8.09 14.37 -0.22
N ASP A 74 8.68 13.81 -1.27
CA ASP A 74 9.73 14.46 -2.06
C ASP A 74 9.20 15.64 -2.89
N GLN A 75 7.96 15.56 -3.39
CA GLN A 75 7.30 16.69 -4.05
C GLN A 75 7.09 17.82 -3.05
N ALA A 76 6.58 17.53 -1.86
CA ALA A 76 6.28 18.52 -0.83
C ALA A 76 7.54 19.27 -0.36
N LYS A 77 8.67 18.55 -0.24
CA LYS A 77 9.98 19.12 0.10
C LYS A 77 10.56 20.02 -1.01
N ARG A 78 10.35 19.67 -2.27
CA ARG A 78 10.89 20.40 -3.43
C ARG A 78 9.98 21.50 -3.97
N ALA A 79 8.74 21.57 -3.49
CA ALA A 79 7.77 22.58 -3.90
C ALA A 79 8.31 23.99 -3.62
N ARG A 80 8.22 24.85 -4.64
CA ARG A 80 8.61 26.26 -4.54
C ARG A 80 7.71 27.01 -3.55
N PRO A 81 8.17 28.11 -2.94
CA PRO A 81 7.30 28.98 -2.15
C PRO A 81 6.05 29.40 -2.96
N GLY A 82 4.86 29.23 -2.37
CA GLY A 82 3.58 29.51 -3.02
C GLY A 82 3.03 28.41 -3.94
N ALA A 83 3.79 27.36 -4.22
CA ALA A 83 3.29 26.19 -4.95
C ALA A 83 2.53 25.23 -4.01
N LEU A 84 1.56 24.50 -4.57
CA LEU A 84 0.85 23.43 -3.86
C LEU A 84 1.81 22.29 -3.50
N LYS A 85 1.68 21.81 -2.27
CA LYS A 85 2.50 20.71 -1.73
C LYS A 85 1.67 19.45 -1.67
N CYS A 86 2.26 18.32 -2.00
CA CYS A 86 1.59 17.06 -1.78
C CYS A 86 1.37 16.88 -0.28
N ASN A 87 0.14 16.59 0.12
CA ASN A 87 -0.20 16.19 1.49
C ASN A 87 -1.05 14.91 1.52
N ILE A 88 -1.43 14.39 0.36
CA ILE A 88 -2.09 13.09 0.22
C ILE A 88 -1.69 12.45 -1.10
N TRP A 89 -1.67 11.14 -1.11
CA TRP A 89 -1.34 10.33 -2.28
C TRP A 89 -2.38 9.22 -2.45
N VAL A 90 -2.58 8.78 -3.68
CA VAL A 90 -3.45 7.65 -4.03
C VAL A 90 -2.69 6.77 -5.01
N TYR A 91 -2.70 5.47 -4.76
CA TYR A 91 -1.99 4.48 -5.56
C TYR A 91 -2.96 3.41 -6.06
N CYS A 92 -2.82 3.01 -7.32
CA CYS A 92 -3.59 1.91 -7.88
C CYS A 92 -2.76 0.62 -7.94
N PRO A 93 -2.91 -0.33 -6.98
CA PRO A 93 -2.18 -1.59 -6.99
C PRO A 93 -2.80 -2.63 -7.93
N SER A 94 -4.06 -2.48 -8.34
CA SER A 94 -4.78 -3.48 -9.14
C SER A 94 -4.25 -3.55 -10.58
N GLU A 95 -3.92 -4.75 -11.06
CA GLU A 95 -3.54 -4.98 -12.47
C GLU A 95 -4.68 -4.68 -13.45
N TYR A 96 -5.93 -4.77 -12.99
CA TYR A 96 -7.13 -4.50 -13.77
C TYR A 96 -7.54 -3.02 -13.75
N GLY A 97 -6.78 -2.17 -13.06
CA GLY A 97 -7.12 -0.77 -12.85
C GLY A 97 -7.98 -0.55 -11.61
N CYS A 98 -8.20 0.72 -11.31
CA CYS A 98 -8.91 1.17 -10.11
C CYS A 98 -10.08 2.09 -10.49
N TYR A 99 -11.09 2.14 -9.64
CA TYR A 99 -12.22 3.03 -9.82
C TYR A 99 -11.99 4.36 -9.08
N SER A 100 -12.32 5.46 -9.75
CA SER A 100 -12.44 6.80 -9.17
C SER A 100 -13.68 7.44 -9.80
N PRO A 101 -14.40 8.36 -9.14
CA PRO A 101 -15.63 8.93 -9.65
C PRO A 101 -15.30 10.11 -10.59
N ASP A 102 -14.37 9.89 -11.52
CA ASP A 102 -13.94 10.87 -12.52
C ASP A 102 -14.15 10.35 -13.95
N LYS A 103 -13.67 11.10 -14.95
CA LYS A 103 -13.90 10.80 -16.38
C LYS A 103 -12.83 9.89 -17.00
N TYR A 104 -11.83 9.47 -16.24
CA TYR A 104 -10.67 8.74 -16.73
C TYR A 104 -10.76 7.26 -16.36
N GLU A 105 -10.10 6.42 -17.16
CA GLU A 105 -9.87 5.03 -16.84
C GLU A 105 -8.51 4.90 -16.15
N HIS A 106 -8.51 4.57 -14.85
CA HIS A 106 -7.29 4.44 -14.07
C HIS A 106 -6.67 3.07 -14.22
N LYS A 107 -5.36 3.05 -14.47
CA LYS A 107 -4.58 1.83 -14.74
C LYS A 107 -3.69 1.46 -13.55
N HIS A 108 -3.19 0.23 -13.62
CA HIS A 108 -2.20 -0.30 -12.69
C HIS A 108 -1.01 0.67 -12.53
N GLN A 109 -0.52 0.79 -11.30
CA GLN A 109 0.64 1.61 -10.91
C GLN A 109 0.45 3.12 -10.96
N GLU A 110 -0.74 3.63 -11.27
CA GLU A 110 -0.99 5.07 -11.21
C GLU A 110 -0.75 5.62 -9.80
N CYS A 111 0.12 6.64 -9.73
CA CYS A 111 0.44 7.35 -8.50
C CYS A 111 -0.01 8.81 -8.60
N TRP A 112 -1.08 9.13 -7.88
CA TRP A 112 -1.67 10.45 -7.83
C TRP A 112 -1.14 11.20 -6.62
N LEU A 113 -0.46 12.32 -6.86
CA LEU A 113 -0.02 13.22 -5.79
C LEU A 113 -0.97 14.40 -5.74
N LYS A 114 -1.62 14.61 -4.60
CA LYS A 114 -2.68 15.61 -4.46
C LYS A 114 -2.38 16.57 -3.28
N GLN A 115 -2.87 17.79 -3.41
CA GLN A 115 -3.06 18.73 -2.31
C GLN A 115 -4.55 18.77 -1.97
N VAL A 116 -4.86 18.48 -0.72
CA VAL A 116 -6.21 18.51 -0.17
C VAL A 116 -6.31 19.64 0.84
N PHE A 117 -7.36 20.46 0.69
CA PHE A 117 -7.71 21.54 1.61
C PHE A 117 -8.87 21.14 2.55
N SER A 118 -9.67 20.16 2.15
CA SER A 118 -10.72 19.53 2.93
C SER A 118 -10.85 18.09 2.45
N VAL A 119 -10.75 17.13 3.37
CA VAL A 119 -10.67 15.71 3.00
C VAL A 119 -12.04 15.24 2.51
N VAL A 120 -12.19 15.12 1.19
CA VAL A 120 -13.30 14.40 0.57
C VAL A 120 -12.81 12.99 0.33
N VAL A 121 -13.32 12.04 1.11
CA VAL A 121 -12.96 10.63 1.02
C VAL A 121 -14.03 9.93 0.20
N TYR A 122 -13.63 9.22 -0.83
CA TYR A 122 -14.48 8.25 -1.51
C TYR A 122 -14.02 6.86 -1.11
N VAL A 123 -14.80 6.20 -0.24
CA VAL A 123 -14.60 4.82 0.17
C VAL A 123 -15.47 3.95 -0.72
N TYR A 124 -14.86 2.97 -1.39
CA TYR A 124 -15.58 2.00 -2.20
C TYR A 124 -15.58 0.66 -1.46
N ILE A 125 -16.77 0.09 -1.26
CA ILE A 125 -17.01 -1.25 -0.66
C ILE A 125 -17.26 -2.24 -1.80
#